data_AF-A0A7W0FFM5-F1
#
_entry.id   AF-A0A7W0FFM5-F1
#
_cell.length_a   1.000
_cell.length_b   1.000
_cell.length_c   1.000
_cell.angle_alpha   90.00
_cell.angle_beta   90.00
_cell.angle_gamma   90.00
#
_symmetry.space_group_name_H-M   'P 1'
#
loop_
_entity.id
_entity.type
_entity.pdbx_description
1 polymer ?
#
loop_
_entity_poly.entity_id
_entity_poly.type
_entity_poly.pdbx_seq_one_letter_code
_entity_poly.pdbx_strand_id
1 'polypeptide(L)'
;MIYWLLIDGGQKKSKGLLKTLLHWLPYLAVLGFFVYWRMIIYPDPELGYGMANYPHLFTDFVNAPLDTLVNFLQAIYSDFRFLMVGIWTDRIIPTAIEIKSVTFWLSVIIGVGFTLAMHYFFQDENRVEGLSLKAKEIFRNVTLSLAIILFGLFPIWSSLRQITKGKWSDRFDIPVMFGVAILLITILFIIVKSSKTRNIILIIITGLSISYQIQMANEYRKDFNRQKTFYTQLAWRIPSLEPGTTIFSPGIPTGKEADYSISMGLNLLFNSETINTELDYWFTTPRYYNPAEMAVDPSIEITDGLRIFNFKGTASKVVNVFMSDGGCVWVIDHYYAIYPEKINNFYYYGELTNQDVIGETGPLTNNLSEIIDTSPQNTWCYFFEKGDLFQSKGKYEEAIDYYEQAVSKNLVPLEAIEFLPFIKSYAYSGLIDEAVVLTAESFRRETLSYQPICQLWHDVLEENPSIPLSSVETVYNSQNCSTMEP
;
A
#
# COMPACT_ATOMS: atom_id res chain seq x y z
N MET A 1 -11.25 6.98 -35.27
CA MET A 1 -10.99 7.87 -36.43
C MET A 1 -9.77 7.46 -37.26
N ILE A 2 -8.58 7.37 -36.68
CA ILE A 2 -7.32 7.09 -37.42
C ILE A 2 -7.34 5.75 -38.17
N TYR A 3 -7.82 4.67 -37.54
CA TYR A 3 -7.95 3.35 -38.18
C TYR A 3 -8.84 3.37 -39.44
N TRP A 4 -9.97 4.08 -39.39
CA TRP A 4 -10.90 4.24 -40.52
C TRP A 4 -10.32 5.07 -41.67
N LEU A 5 -9.43 6.03 -41.38
CA LEU A 5 -8.72 6.82 -42.38
C LEU A 5 -7.57 6.05 -43.05
N LEU A 6 -7.07 5.02 -42.37
CA LEU A 6 -5.93 4.22 -42.79
C LEU A 6 -6.32 2.91 -43.49
N ILE A 7 -7.59 2.50 -43.43
CA ILE A 7 -8.10 1.36 -44.21
C ILE A 7 -8.45 1.82 -45.63
N ASP A 8 -7.83 1.17 -46.61
CA ASP A 8 -8.10 1.40 -48.02
C ASP A 8 -9.26 0.52 -48.48
N GLY A 9 -10.50 0.94 -48.16
CA GLY A 9 -11.73 0.22 -48.47
C GLY A 9 -12.32 0.51 -49.86
N GLY A 10 -11.53 1.02 -50.81
CA GLY A 10 -11.99 1.35 -52.17
C GLY A 10 -12.92 2.57 -52.28
N GLN A 11 -13.24 3.26 -51.18
CA GLN A 11 -14.00 4.52 -51.21
C GLN A 11 -13.09 5.74 -51.42
N LYS A 12 -13.62 6.78 -52.10
CA LYS A 12 -12.92 8.09 -52.19
C LYS A 12 -12.65 8.60 -50.77
N LYS A 13 -11.37 8.77 -50.41
CA LYS A 13 -10.89 9.13 -49.06
C LYS A 13 -11.60 10.34 -48.45
N SER A 14 -11.99 11.33 -49.26
CA SER A 14 -12.72 12.53 -48.80
C SER A 14 -14.14 12.23 -48.28
N LYS A 15 -14.89 11.35 -48.96
CA LYS A 15 -16.23 10.93 -48.53
C LYS A 15 -16.17 10.08 -47.26
N GLY A 16 -15.16 9.21 -47.16
CA GLY A 16 -14.90 8.40 -45.97
C GLY A 16 -14.52 9.24 -44.74
N LEU A 17 -13.68 10.26 -44.90
CA LEU A 17 -13.32 11.20 -43.84
C LEU A 17 -14.54 11.97 -43.32
N LEU A 18 -15.34 12.58 -44.22
CA LEU A 18 -16.53 13.31 -43.81
C LEU A 18 -17.52 12.40 -43.07
N LYS A 19 -17.78 11.21 -43.60
CA LYS A 19 -18.65 10.23 -42.93
C LYS A 19 -18.11 9.88 -41.55
N THR A 20 -16.80 9.62 -41.43
CA THR A 20 -16.16 9.32 -40.15
C THR A 20 -16.32 10.48 -39.17
N LEU A 21 -16.04 11.71 -39.57
CA LEU A 21 -16.19 12.90 -38.72
C LEU A 21 -17.64 13.07 -38.24
N LEU A 22 -18.62 12.90 -39.14
CA LEU A 22 -20.04 12.98 -38.77
C LEU A 22 -20.45 11.90 -37.76
N HIS A 23 -19.92 10.67 -37.89
CA HIS A 23 -20.17 9.61 -36.90
C HIS A 23 -19.45 9.86 -35.57
N TRP A 24 -18.32 10.57 -35.60
CA TRP A 24 -17.55 10.93 -34.41
C TRP A 24 -18.08 12.18 -33.71
N LEU A 25 -18.87 13.03 -34.39
CA LEU A 25 -19.35 14.31 -33.88
C LEU A 25 -20.06 14.19 -32.51
N PRO A 26 -20.96 13.21 -32.26
CA PRO A 26 -21.58 13.05 -30.95
C PRO A 26 -20.55 12.78 -29.84
N TYR A 27 -19.54 11.95 -30.11
CA TYR A 27 -18.47 11.64 -29.15
C TYR A 27 -17.56 12.84 -28.90
N LEU A 28 -17.24 13.60 -29.95
CA LEU A 28 -16.47 14.84 -29.83
C LEU A 28 -17.24 15.92 -29.07
N ALA A 29 -18.56 16.00 -29.23
CA ALA A 29 -19.40 16.91 -28.46
C ALA A 29 -19.39 16.55 -26.97
N VAL A 30 -19.52 15.26 -26.62
CA VAL A 30 -19.40 14.79 -25.22
C VAL A 30 -18.00 15.06 -24.66
N LEU A 31 -16.95 14.78 -25.43
CA LEU A 31 -15.57 15.08 -25.02
C LEU A 31 -15.35 16.58 -24.82
N GLY A 32 -15.87 17.41 -25.74
CA GLY A 32 -15.78 18.87 -25.65
C GLY A 32 -16.50 19.41 -24.42
N PHE A 33 -17.71 18.91 -24.13
CA PHE A 33 -18.44 19.24 -22.90
C PHE A 33 -17.67 18.82 -21.65
N PHE A 34 -17.11 17.60 -21.63
CA PHE A 34 -16.28 17.12 -20.51
C PHE A 34 -15.06 18.01 -20.29
N VAL A 35 -14.33 18.36 -21.34
CA VAL A 35 -13.15 19.25 -21.24
C VAL A 35 -13.55 20.64 -20.76
N TYR A 36 -14.63 21.20 -21.30
CA TYR A 36 -15.16 22.49 -20.86
C TYR A 36 -15.57 22.46 -19.38
N TRP A 37 -16.36 21.46 -18.98
CA TRP A 37 -16.75 21.27 -17.59
C TRP A 37 -15.52 21.14 -16.69
N ARG A 38 -14.57 20.27 -17.05
CA ARG A 38 -13.41 19.94 -16.21
C ARG A 38 -12.39 21.08 -16.11
N MET A 39 -12.23 21.88 -17.16
CA MET A 39 -11.20 22.94 -17.21
C MET A 39 -11.74 24.34 -16.90
N ILE A 40 -13.03 24.60 -17.16
CA ILE A 40 -13.64 25.94 -17.04
C ILE A 40 -14.67 26.03 -15.92
N ILE A 41 -15.53 25.01 -15.74
CA ILE A 41 -16.58 25.02 -14.70
C ILE A 41 -16.04 24.52 -13.35
N TYR A 42 -15.17 23.51 -13.39
CA TYR A 42 -14.51 22.93 -12.21
C TYR A 42 -12.98 23.08 -12.26
N PRO A 43 -12.42 24.29 -12.53
CA PRO A 43 -11.06 24.55 -12.09
C PRO A 43 -11.14 24.46 -10.56
N ASP A 44 -10.21 23.77 -9.92
CA ASP A 44 -10.34 23.44 -8.49
C ASP A 44 -9.42 24.35 -7.65
N PRO A 45 -9.75 25.65 -7.42
CA PRO A 45 -9.01 26.51 -6.50
C PRO A 45 -9.57 26.47 -5.07
N GLU A 46 -10.78 25.95 -4.83
CA GLU A 46 -11.43 25.99 -3.51
C GLU A 46 -10.88 24.94 -2.51
N LEU A 47 -10.25 23.85 -2.98
CA LEU A 47 -9.75 22.77 -2.12
C LEU A 47 -8.27 22.89 -1.72
N GLY A 48 -7.58 23.99 -2.05
CA GLY A 48 -6.18 24.23 -1.63
C GLY A 48 -5.12 23.30 -2.23
N TYR A 49 -5.52 22.22 -2.91
CA TYR A 49 -4.63 21.35 -3.68
C TYR A 49 -4.39 21.97 -5.06
N GLY A 50 -3.13 22.26 -5.39
CA GLY A 50 -2.75 22.78 -6.69
C GLY A 50 -3.43 22.00 -7.83
N MET A 51 -4.03 22.72 -8.77
CA MET A 51 -4.93 22.21 -9.81
C MET A 51 -4.37 20.96 -10.49
N ALA A 52 -4.68 19.78 -9.98
CA ALA A 52 -3.91 18.57 -10.26
C ALA A 52 -4.05 18.08 -11.72
N ASN A 53 -4.96 18.67 -12.48
CA ASN A 53 -5.21 18.38 -13.89
C ASN A 53 -5.05 19.63 -14.78
N TYR A 54 -4.46 20.70 -14.25
CA TYR A 54 -4.20 21.91 -15.03
C TYR A 54 -3.18 21.63 -16.14
N PRO A 55 -3.37 22.20 -17.34
CA PRO A 55 -2.50 21.98 -18.48
C PRO A 55 -1.17 22.77 -18.35
N HIS A 56 -0.41 22.50 -17.28
CA HIS A 56 0.88 23.12 -16.96
C HIS A 56 1.85 23.14 -18.14
N LEU A 57 1.86 22.09 -18.97
CA LEU A 57 2.71 22.04 -20.15
C LEU A 57 2.52 23.25 -21.07
N PHE A 58 1.28 23.74 -21.23
CA PHE A 58 1.00 24.88 -22.10
C PHE A 58 1.45 26.19 -21.49
N THR A 59 1.18 26.40 -20.20
CA THR A 59 1.63 27.62 -19.51
C THR A 59 3.14 27.69 -19.43
N ASP A 60 3.79 26.56 -19.16
CA ASP A 60 5.24 26.48 -19.03
C ASP A 60 5.90 26.68 -20.40
N PHE A 61 5.29 26.20 -21.47
CA PHE A 61 5.79 26.45 -22.83
C PHE A 61 5.72 27.93 -23.22
N VAL A 62 4.70 28.66 -22.76
CA VAL A 62 4.59 30.11 -22.98
C VAL A 62 5.65 30.86 -22.18
N ASN A 63 5.94 30.44 -20.95
CA ASN A 63 6.85 31.13 -20.04
C ASN A 63 8.33 30.78 -20.28
N ALA A 64 8.63 29.51 -20.57
CA ALA A 64 9.98 28.95 -20.70
C ALA A 64 10.00 27.87 -21.80
N PRO A 65 9.93 28.25 -23.10
CA PRO A 65 9.71 27.31 -24.20
C PRO A 65 10.84 26.28 -24.36
N LEU A 66 12.10 26.68 -24.22
CA LEU A 66 13.23 25.78 -24.44
C LEU A 66 13.34 24.74 -23.31
N ASP A 67 13.26 25.18 -22.05
CA ASP A 67 13.34 24.29 -20.89
C ASP A 67 12.14 23.34 -20.86
N THR A 68 10.94 23.84 -21.14
CA THR A 68 9.73 23.02 -21.24
C THR A 68 9.84 21.99 -22.36
N LEU A 69 10.36 22.37 -23.53
CA LEU A 69 10.59 21.43 -24.63
C LEU A 69 11.57 20.32 -24.24
N VAL A 70 12.69 20.66 -23.58
CA VAL A 70 13.67 19.68 -23.12
C VAL A 70 13.03 18.71 -22.12
N ASN A 71 12.35 19.23 -21.09
CA ASN A 71 11.67 18.42 -20.08
C ASN A 71 10.59 17.53 -20.69
N PHE A 72 9.83 18.05 -21.66
CA PHE A 72 8.80 17.29 -22.36
C PHE A 72 9.40 16.17 -23.22
N LEU A 73 10.51 16.43 -23.95
CA LEU A 73 11.21 15.40 -24.69
C LEU A 73 11.81 14.32 -23.78
N GLN A 74 12.33 14.70 -22.61
CA GLN A 74 12.78 13.75 -21.59
C GLN A 74 11.61 12.89 -21.07
N ALA A 75 10.44 13.49 -20.84
CA ALA A 75 9.23 12.77 -20.44
C ALA A 75 8.81 11.75 -21.50
N ILE A 76 8.71 12.16 -22.76
CA ILE A 76 8.40 11.28 -23.89
C ILE A 76 9.40 10.13 -23.96
N TYR A 77 10.70 10.44 -23.86
CA TYR A 77 11.75 9.42 -23.94
C TYR A 77 11.65 8.42 -22.78
N SER A 78 11.50 8.91 -21.54
CA SER A 78 11.37 8.06 -20.34
C SER A 78 10.17 7.12 -20.46
N ASP A 79 9.00 7.66 -20.78
CA ASP A 79 7.76 6.90 -20.87
C ASP A 79 7.79 5.93 -22.06
N PHE A 80 8.31 6.35 -23.22
CA PHE A 80 8.46 5.46 -24.38
C PHE A 80 9.45 4.32 -24.12
N ARG A 81 10.58 4.60 -23.46
CA ARG A 81 11.55 3.57 -23.04
C ARG A 81 10.90 2.58 -22.08
N PHE A 82 10.10 3.05 -21.13
CA PHE A 82 9.37 2.17 -20.22
C PHE A 82 8.37 1.28 -20.97
N LEU A 83 7.53 1.84 -21.83
CA LEU A 83 6.50 1.10 -22.58
C LEU A 83 7.08 0.05 -23.53
N MET A 84 8.21 0.37 -24.19
CA MET A 84 8.80 -0.50 -25.21
C MET A 84 9.82 -1.49 -24.64
N VAL A 85 10.47 -1.16 -23.52
CA VAL A 85 11.56 -1.96 -22.94
C VAL A 85 11.26 -2.30 -21.49
N GLY A 86 11.16 -1.31 -20.61
CA GLY A 86 11.09 -1.49 -19.16
C GLY A 86 10.01 -2.47 -18.72
N ILE A 87 8.77 -2.25 -19.14
CA ILE A 87 7.61 -3.07 -18.76
C ILE A 87 7.75 -4.55 -19.18
N TRP A 88 8.59 -4.86 -20.18
CA TRP A 88 8.86 -6.22 -20.66
C TRP A 88 10.10 -6.82 -19.99
N THR A 89 11.17 -6.04 -19.85
CA THR A 89 12.43 -6.49 -19.24
C THR A 89 12.26 -6.76 -17.75
N ASP A 90 11.48 -5.95 -17.04
CA ASP A 90 11.19 -6.12 -15.62
C ASP A 90 10.45 -7.44 -15.33
N ARG A 91 9.95 -8.12 -16.36
CA ARG A 91 9.24 -9.40 -16.29
C ARG A 91 10.12 -10.59 -16.62
N ILE A 92 11.18 -10.36 -17.41
CA ILE A 92 12.18 -11.39 -17.77
C ILE A 92 13.31 -11.41 -16.73
N ILE A 93 13.69 -10.23 -16.23
CA ILE A 93 14.73 -10.02 -15.22
C ILE A 93 14.17 -9.11 -14.11
N PRO A 94 13.18 -9.57 -13.32
CA PRO A 94 12.80 -8.84 -12.13
C PRO A 94 14.03 -8.61 -11.25
N THR A 95 14.25 -7.39 -10.79
CA THR A 95 15.37 -7.06 -9.87
C THR A 95 15.28 -7.83 -8.56
N ALA A 96 14.12 -8.39 -8.23
CA ALA A 96 13.85 -9.27 -7.10
C ALA A 96 13.09 -10.54 -7.57
N ILE A 97 13.69 -11.37 -8.44
CA ILE A 97 13.09 -12.68 -8.73
C ILE A 97 13.15 -13.53 -7.46
N GLU A 98 12.01 -13.78 -6.84
CA GLU A 98 11.89 -14.86 -5.84
C GLU A 98 11.92 -16.22 -6.58
N ILE A 99 13.06 -16.61 -7.13
CA ILE A 99 13.23 -17.89 -7.86
C ILE A 99 12.84 -19.09 -6.98
N LYS A 100 12.90 -18.91 -5.65
CA LYS A 100 12.47 -19.92 -4.67
C LYS A 100 10.94 -20.01 -4.51
N SER A 101 10.17 -19.07 -5.07
CA SER A 101 8.72 -19.03 -4.96
C SER A 101 8.08 -20.07 -5.87
N VAL A 102 7.35 -21.02 -5.28
CA VAL A 102 6.54 -22.01 -6.02
C VAL A 102 5.49 -21.30 -6.89
N THR A 103 4.91 -20.22 -6.37
CA THR A 103 3.91 -19.42 -7.09
C THR A 103 4.47 -18.85 -8.40
N PHE A 104 5.73 -18.40 -8.39
CA PHE A 104 6.41 -17.88 -9.58
C PHE A 104 6.52 -18.95 -10.68
N TRP A 105 7.01 -20.14 -10.34
CA TRP A 105 7.16 -21.21 -11.33
C TRP A 105 5.82 -21.73 -11.83
N LEU A 106 4.83 -21.89 -10.95
CA LEU A 106 3.47 -22.25 -11.34
C LEU A 106 2.85 -21.22 -12.28
N SER A 107 3.01 -19.92 -12.02
CA SER A 107 2.48 -18.87 -12.89
C SER A 107 3.14 -18.87 -14.26
N VAL A 108 4.45 -19.14 -14.34
CA VAL A 108 5.16 -19.29 -15.62
C VAL A 108 4.66 -20.52 -16.38
N ILE A 109 4.53 -21.67 -15.72
CA ILE A 109 4.02 -22.91 -16.34
C ILE A 109 2.59 -22.70 -16.86
N ILE A 110 1.72 -22.10 -16.05
CA ILE A 110 0.34 -21.80 -16.45
C ILE A 110 0.31 -20.83 -17.63
N GLY A 111 1.03 -19.71 -17.55
CA GLY A 111 1.01 -18.69 -18.59
C GLY A 111 1.56 -19.18 -19.92
N VAL A 112 2.74 -19.81 -19.90
CA VAL A 112 3.38 -20.38 -21.10
C VAL A 112 2.56 -21.57 -21.60
N GLY A 113 2.21 -22.53 -20.73
CA GLY A 113 1.42 -23.70 -21.09
C GLY A 113 0.06 -23.35 -21.71
N PHE A 114 -0.67 -22.39 -21.13
CA PHE A 114 -1.92 -21.88 -21.69
C PHE A 114 -1.71 -21.25 -23.06
N THR A 115 -0.67 -20.42 -23.22
CA THR A 115 -0.39 -19.77 -24.51
C THR A 115 0.02 -20.78 -25.59
N LEU A 116 0.80 -21.82 -25.22
CA LEU A 116 1.09 -22.93 -26.12
C LEU A 116 -0.19 -23.69 -26.51
N ALA A 117 -1.05 -24.02 -25.55
CA ALA A 117 -2.31 -24.70 -25.82
C ALA A 117 -3.20 -23.89 -26.78
N MET A 118 -3.32 -22.58 -26.53
CA MET A 118 -4.01 -21.64 -27.41
C MET A 118 -3.37 -21.59 -28.81
N HIS A 119 -2.03 -21.58 -28.89
CA HIS A 119 -1.34 -21.60 -30.17
C HIS A 119 -1.72 -22.81 -31.01
N TYR A 120 -1.70 -24.02 -30.42
CA TYR A 120 -2.07 -25.26 -31.10
C TYR A 120 -3.57 -25.33 -31.41
N PHE A 121 -4.44 -24.87 -30.50
CA PHE A 121 -5.89 -24.88 -30.72
C PHE A 121 -6.31 -23.95 -31.87
N PHE A 122 -5.67 -22.78 -32.00
CA PHE A 122 -5.93 -21.82 -33.08
C PHE A 122 -4.98 -21.98 -34.27
N GLN A 123 -4.20 -23.06 -34.32
CA GLN A 123 -3.35 -23.34 -35.46
C GLN A 123 -4.22 -23.86 -36.60
N ASP A 124 -4.48 -22.99 -37.57
CA ASP A 124 -5.09 -23.41 -38.84
C ASP A 124 -4.05 -24.17 -39.66
N GLU A 125 -4.32 -25.45 -39.94
CA GLU A 125 -3.48 -26.32 -40.77
C GLU A 125 -3.36 -25.82 -42.21
N ASN A 126 -4.30 -24.99 -42.67
CA ASN A 126 -4.31 -24.42 -44.03
C ASN A 126 -3.60 -23.06 -44.12
N ARG A 127 -2.84 -22.65 -43.10
CA ARG A 127 -2.13 -21.35 -43.12
C ARG A 127 -1.05 -21.30 -44.20
N VAL A 128 -1.24 -20.36 -45.12
CA VAL A 128 -0.26 -19.95 -46.14
C VAL A 128 1.06 -19.58 -45.46
N GLU A 129 2.12 -20.35 -45.73
CA GLU A 129 3.48 -19.97 -45.36
C GLU A 129 3.83 -18.60 -45.97
N GLY A 130 4.40 -17.69 -45.17
CA GLY A 130 4.93 -16.43 -45.68
C GLY A 130 4.09 -15.17 -45.42
N LEU A 131 3.33 -15.12 -44.32
CA LEU A 131 2.68 -13.88 -43.85
C LEU A 131 3.75 -12.79 -43.58
N SER A 132 3.97 -11.91 -44.56
CA SER A 132 4.91 -10.81 -44.52
C SER A 132 4.17 -9.47 -44.66
N LEU A 133 4.49 -8.51 -43.80
CA LEU A 133 3.92 -7.17 -43.90
C LEU A 133 4.46 -6.44 -45.13
N LYS A 134 3.56 -5.86 -45.92
CA LYS A 134 3.94 -4.95 -47.01
C LYS A 134 4.39 -3.60 -46.44
N ALA A 135 5.24 -2.86 -47.17
CA ALA A 135 5.73 -1.54 -46.75
C ALA A 135 4.59 -0.58 -46.37
N LYS A 136 3.48 -0.60 -47.13
CA LYS A 136 2.27 0.20 -46.84
C LYS A 136 1.61 -0.18 -45.50
N GLU A 137 1.61 -1.46 -45.14
CA GLU A 137 1.05 -1.96 -43.88
C GLU A 137 1.96 -1.61 -42.70
N ILE A 138 3.27 -1.71 -42.89
CA ILE A 138 4.27 -1.29 -41.89
C ILE A 138 4.08 0.20 -41.58
N PHE A 139 4.09 1.06 -42.61
CA PHE A 139 3.92 2.49 -42.44
C PHE A 139 2.60 2.81 -41.73
N ARG A 140 1.51 2.14 -42.13
CA ARG A 140 0.20 2.27 -41.50
C ARG A 140 0.23 1.91 -40.02
N ASN A 141 0.76 0.74 -39.67
CA ASN A 141 0.78 0.24 -38.31
C ASN A 141 1.65 1.11 -37.41
N VAL A 142 2.84 1.53 -37.88
CA VAL A 142 3.73 2.43 -37.14
C VAL A 142 3.06 3.77 -36.89
N THR A 143 2.49 4.38 -37.94
CA THR A 143 1.82 5.69 -37.82
C THR A 143 0.63 5.62 -36.86
N LEU A 144 -0.21 4.58 -36.97
CA LEU A 144 -1.34 4.37 -36.08
C LEU A 144 -0.87 4.19 -34.63
N SER A 145 0.17 3.39 -34.42
CA SER A 145 0.69 3.11 -33.09
C SER A 145 1.25 4.36 -32.42
N LEU A 146 2.08 5.12 -33.13
CA LEU A 146 2.64 6.37 -32.64
C LEU A 146 1.54 7.40 -32.35
N ALA A 147 0.52 7.48 -33.20
CA ALA A 147 -0.61 8.36 -32.95
C ALA A 147 -1.39 7.95 -31.68
N ILE A 148 -1.66 6.65 -31.48
CA ILE A 148 -2.31 6.16 -30.26
C ILE A 148 -1.45 6.50 -29.02
N ILE A 149 -0.14 6.27 -29.09
CA ILE A 149 0.77 6.54 -27.96
C ILE A 149 0.80 8.04 -27.64
N LEU A 150 1.04 8.88 -28.65
CA LEU A 150 1.18 10.33 -28.47
C LEU A 150 -0.14 10.95 -27.98
N PHE A 151 -1.27 10.67 -28.64
CA PHE A 151 -2.55 11.24 -28.25
C PHE A 151 -3.12 10.62 -26.97
N GLY A 152 -2.77 9.38 -26.65
CA GLY A 152 -3.17 8.72 -25.41
C GLY A 152 -2.47 9.28 -24.17
N LEU A 153 -1.17 9.61 -24.27
CA LEU A 153 -0.39 10.19 -23.17
C LEU A 153 -0.44 11.72 -23.10
N PHE A 154 -0.82 12.39 -24.19
CA PHE A 154 -0.85 13.86 -24.22
C PHE A 154 -1.64 14.49 -23.05
N PRO A 155 -2.85 14.00 -22.67
CA PRO A 155 -3.57 14.54 -21.51
C PRO A 155 -2.84 14.36 -20.17
N ILE A 156 -1.94 13.38 -20.06
CA ILE A 156 -1.16 13.11 -18.85
C ILE A 156 0.05 14.03 -18.82
N TRP A 157 0.79 14.09 -19.92
CA TRP A 157 1.93 15.00 -20.06
C TRP A 157 1.54 16.47 -19.98
N SER A 158 0.33 16.84 -20.41
CA SER A 158 -0.14 18.22 -20.30
C SER A 158 -0.21 18.70 -18.84
N SER A 159 -0.40 17.77 -17.89
CA SER A 159 -0.37 18.01 -16.44
C SER A 159 1.00 17.76 -15.78
N LEU A 160 2.06 17.61 -16.58
CA LEU A 160 3.43 17.26 -16.14
C LEU A 160 3.55 15.91 -15.40
N ARG A 161 2.55 15.05 -15.54
CA ARG A 161 2.58 13.68 -15.02
C ARG A 161 3.26 12.75 -16.01
N GLN A 162 3.78 11.65 -15.50
CA GLN A 162 4.50 10.62 -16.26
C GLN A 162 4.05 9.25 -15.79
N ILE A 163 4.08 8.27 -16.68
CA ILE A 163 3.74 6.88 -16.32
C ILE A 163 4.79 6.27 -15.36
N THR A 164 6.01 6.80 -15.43
CA THR A 164 7.20 6.32 -14.70
C THR A 164 7.40 6.96 -13.33
N LYS A 165 6.58 7.96 -12.94
CA LYS A 165 6.76 8.69 -11.67
C LYS A 165 5.50 8.67 -10.82
N GLY A 166 5.63 8.17 -9.59
CA GLY A 166 4.57 8.19 -8.58
C GLY A 166 3.91 6.82 -8.38
N LYS A 167 3.42 6.60 -7.16
CA LYS A 167 2.63 5.42 -6.82
C LYS A 167 1.36 5.44 -7.69
N TRP A 168 1.06 4.34 -8.36
CA TRP A 168 -0.13 4.16 -9.23
C TRP A 168 -0.10 4.88 -10.58
N SER A 169 1.04 5.43 -10.99
CA SER A 169 1.16 6.14 -12.27
C SER A 169 1.16 5.22 -13.48
N ASP A 170 1.35 3.91 -13.28
CA ASP A 170 1.19 2.88 -14.29
C ASP A 170 -0.20 2.94 -14.93
N ARG A 171 -1.27 3.31 -14.22
CA ARG A 171 -2.63 3.47 -14.78
C ARG A 171 -2.73 4.36 -16.02
N PHE A 172 -1.74 5.24 -16.22
CA PHE A 172 -1.65 6.12 -17.37
C PHE A 172 -1.22 5.40 -18.66
N ASP A 173 -0.81 4.13 -18.59
CA ASP A 173 -0.46 3.29 -19.74
C ASP A 173 -1.69 2.69 -20.46
N ILE A 174 -2.84 2.62 -19.79
CA ILE A 174 -4.07 2.00 -20.29
C ILE A 174 -4.48 2.55 -21.67
N PRO A 175 -4.51 3.89 -21.91
CA PRO A 175 -4.91 4.43 -23.20
C PRO A 175 -3.97 4.06 -24.35
N VAL A 176 -2.71 3.71 -24.06
CA VAL A 176 -1.68 3.47 -25.07
C VAL A 176 -1.32 2.00 -25.29
N MET A 177 -1.82 1.09 -24.45
CA MET A 177 -1.58 -0.35 -24.55
C MET A 177 -1.72 -0.90 -25.97
N PHE A 178 -2.80 -0.52 -26.69
CA PHE A 178 -3.01 -0.98 -28.07
C PHE A 178 -1.98 -0.43 -29.06
N GLY A 179 -1.56 0.82 -28.90
CA GLY A 179 -0.52 1.42 -29.73
C GLY A 179 0.81 0.69 -29.54
N VAL A 180 1.17 0.42 -28.29
CA VAL A 180 2.39 -0.32 -27.93
C VAL A 180 2.34 -1.75 -28.50
N ALA A 181 1.23 -2.46 -28.35
CA ALA A 181 1.06 -3.81 -28.88
C ALA A 181 1.20 -3.88 -30.41
N ILE A 182 0.53 -2.98 -31.15
CA ILE A 182 0.63 -2.92 -32.61
C ILE A 182 2.06 -2.62 -33.05
N LEU A 183 2.74 -1.70 -32.36
CA LEU A 183 4.12 -1.33 -32.67
C LEU A 183 5.08 -2.49 -32.45
N LEU A 184 4.99 -3.15 -31.28
CA LEU A 184 5.82 -4.31 -30.94
C LEU A 184 5.63 -5.46 -31.92
N ILE A 185 4.39 -5.80 -32.25
CA ILE A 185 4.08 -6.85 -33.24
C ILE A 185 4.63 -6.45 -34.61
N THR A 186 4.45 -5.20 -35.02
CA THR A 186 4.97 -4.72 -36.31
C THR A 186 6.49 -4.81 -36.38
N ILE A 187 7.20 -4.39 -35.32
CA ILE A 187 8.66 -4.52 -35.20
C ILE A 187 9.08 -5.99 -35.26
N LEU A 188 8.36 -6.88 -34.56
CA LEU A 188 8.65 -8.31 -34.56
C LEU A 188 8.55 -8.92 -35.96
N PHE A 189 7.54 -8.54 -36.76
CA PHE A 189 7.42 -8.98 -38.16
C PHE A 189 8.49 -8.39 -39.08
N ILE A 190 9.01 -7.20 -38.76
CA ILE A 190 10.13 -6.59 -39.50
C ILE A 190 11.41 -7.37 -39.24
N ILE A 191 11.74 -7.63 -37.97
CA ILE A 191 13.01 -8.23 -37.53
C ILE A 191 13.01 -9.75 -37.72
N VAL A 192 11.94 -10.44 -37.33
CA VAL A 192 11.88 -11.91 -37.28
C VAL A 192 11.05 -12.45 -38.45
N LYS A 193 11.75 -12.84 -39.52
CA LYS A 193 11.14 -13.38 -40.75
C LYS A 193 10.57 -14.78 -40.57
N SER A 194 11.24 -15.62 -39.78
CA SER A 194 10.80 -16.99 -39.48
C SER A 194 9.49 -16.98 -38.71
N SER A 195 8.43 -17.57 -39.28
CA SER A 195 7.15 -17.69 -38.59
C SER A 195 7.25 -18.54 -37.33
N LYS A 196 8.09 -19.58 -37.32
CA LYS A 196 8.30 -20.44 -36.15
C LYS A 196 8.94 -19.65 -35.01
N THR A 197 10.03 -18.94 -35.29
CA THR A 197 10.72 -18.12 -34.29
C THR A 197 9.82 -17.00 -33.77
N ARG A 198 9.04 -16.36 -34.64
CA ARG A 198 8.06 -15.34 -34.26
C ARG A 198 6.98 -15.91 -33.34
N ASN A 199 6.43 -17.07 -33.66
CA ASN A 199 5.43 -17.73 -32.82
C ASN A 199 6.01 -18.08 -31.45
N ILE A 200 7.25 -18.61 -31.39
CA ILE A 200 7.94 -18.89 -30.12
C ILE A 200 8.09 -17.60 -29.28
N ILE A 201 8.54 -16.50 -29.89
CA ILE A 201 8.68 -15.22 -29.19
C ILE A 201 7.34 -14.73 -28.67
N LEU A 202 6.27 -14.78 -29.48
CA LEU A 202 4.93 -14.38 -29.06
C LEU A 202 4.40 -15.26 -27.93
N ILE A 203 4.62 -16.57 -27.99
CA ILE A 203 4.24 -17.51 -26.94
C ILE A 203 4.94 -17.16 -25.63
N ILE A 204 6.25 -16.91 -25.68
CA ILE A 204 7.03 -16.55 -24.48
C ILE A 204 6.56 -15.21 -23.93
N ILE A 205 6.48 -14.16 -24.75
CA ILE A 205 6.11 -12.82 -24.30
C ILE A 205 4.70 -12.82 -23.70
N THR A 206 3.72 -13.39 -24.39
CA THR A 206 2.33 -13.48 -23.90
C THR A 206 2.23 -14.38 -22.67
N GLY A 207 2.93 -15.52 -22.64
CA GLY A 207 2.95 -16.41 -21.49
C GLY A 207 3.55 -15.76 -20.24
N LEU A 208 4.63 -14.98 -20.39
CA LEU A 208 5.21 -14.20 -19.30
C LEU A 208 4.30 -13.06 -18.86
N SER A 209 3.57 -12.41 -19.78
CA SER A 209 2.55 -11.42 -19.41
C SER A 209 1.42 -12.03 -18.57
N ILE A 210 0.96 -13.24 -18.92
CA ILE A 210 -0.06 -13.96 -18.11
C ILE A 210 0.52 -14.32 -16.74
N SER A 211 1.75 -14.86 -16.70
CA SER A 211 2.45 -15.16 -15.44
C SER A 211 2.54 -13.93 -14.54
N TYR A 212 2.84 -12.76 -15.11
CA TYR A 212 2.88 -11.51 -14.36
C TYR A 212 1.53 -11.13 -13.76
N GLN A 213 0.42 -11.26 -14.50
CA GLN A 213 -0.91 -10.96 -13.97
C GLN A 213 -1.29 -11.88 -12.81
N ILE A 214 -0.91 -13.16 -12.87
CA ILE A 214 -1.10 -14.10 -11.76
C ILE A 214 -0.29 -13.67 -10.53
N GLN A 215 0.98 -13.29 -10.72
CA GLN A 215 1.82 -12.79 -9.63
C GLN A 215 1.27 -11.51 -9.02
N MET A 216 0.83 -10.56 -9.84
CA MET A 216 0.20 -9.33 -9.38
C MET A 216 -1.07 -9.61 -8.57
N ALA A 217 -1.93 -10.52 -9.04
CA ALA A 217 -3.10 -10.94 -8.28
C ALA A 217 -2.71 -11.54 -6.92
N ASN A 218 -1.64 -12.33 -6.85
CA ASN A 218 -1.14 -12.87 -5.60
C ASN A 218 -0.56 -11.78 -4.67
N GLU A 219 0.09 -10.74 -5.20
CA GLU A 219 0.56 -9.60 -4.40
C GLU A 219 -0.62 -8.81 -3.81
N TYR A 220 -1.69 -8.56 -4.57
CA TYR A 220 -2.92 -7.96 -4.02
C TYR A 220 -3.60 -8.88 -2.99
N ARG A 221 -3.56 -10.21 -3.18
CA ARG A 221 -4.06 -11.17 -2.18
C ARG A 221 -3.25 -11.11 -0.88
N LYS A 222 -1.92 -11.05 -0.95
CA LYS A 222 -1.04 -10.90 0.21
C LYS A 222 -1.33 -9.59 0.95
N ASP A 223 -1.47 -8.49 0.21
CA ASP A 223 -1.80 -7.19 0.78
C ASP A 223 -3.18 -7.19 1.47
N PHE A 224 -4.20 -7.76 0.83
CA PHE A 224 -5.52 -7.90 1.44
C PHE A 224 -5.49 -8.77 2.70
N ASN A 225 -4.68 -9.83 2.72
CA ASN A 225 -4.47 -10.61 3.95
C ASN A 225 -3.81 -9.78 5.05
N ARG A 226 -2.86 -8.88 4.71
CA ARG A 226 -2.24 -7.96 5.67
C ARG A 226 -3.24 -6.93 6.20
N GLN A 227 -4.13 -6.41 5.35
CA GLN A 227 -5.25 -5.56 5.79
C GLN A 227 -6.15 -6.30 6.78
N LYS A 228 -6.52 -7.56 6.48
CA LYS A 228 -7.30 -8.40 7.41
C LYS A 228 -6.61 -8.53 8.75
N THR A 229 -5.34 -8.94 8.75
CA THR A 229 -4.55 -9.07 9.98
C THR A 229 -4.56 -7.77 10.78
N PHE A 230 -4.30 -6.63 10.13
CA PHE A 230 -4.30 -5.32 10.77
C PHE A 230 -5.63 -5.00 11.45
N TYR A 231 -6.76 -5.05 10.73
CA TYR A 231 -8.05 -4.71 11.31
C TYR A 231 -8.52 -5.72 12.37
N THR A 232 -8.25 -7.01 12.16
CA THR A 232 -8.58 -8.06 13.12
C THR A 232 -7.83 -7.85 14.45
N GLN A 233 -6.52 -7.60 14.40
CA GLN A 233 -5.74 -7.34 15.61
C GLN A 233 -6.10 -6.00 16.25
N LEU A 234 -6.32 -4.95 15.45
CA LEU A 234 -6.79 -3.66 15.95
C LEU A 234 -8.12 -3.80 16.70
N ALA A 235 -9.06 -4.63 16.21
CA ALA A 235 -10.32 -4.91 16.88
C ALA A 235 -10.15 -5.62 18.23
N TRP A 236 -9.12 -6.46 18.38
CA TRP A 236 -8.81 -7.13 19.64
C TRP A 236 -8.17 -6.17 20.64
N ARG A 237 -7.23 -5.35 20.16
CA ARG A 237 -6.44 -4.42 20.96
C ARG A 237 -7.18 -3.15 21.35
N ILE A 238 -8.07 -2.69 20.48
CA ILE A 238 -8.92 -1.51 20.65
C ILE A 238 -10.37 -1.95 20.41
N PRO A 239 -11.04 -2.60 21.37
CA PRO A 239 -12.43 -3.05 21.18
C PRO A 239 -13.42 -1.92 20.92
N SER A 240 -13.21 -0.76 21.52
CA SER A 240 -13.94 0.48 21.21
C SER A 240 -13.03 1.69 21.37
N LEU A 241 -13.43 2.79 20.73
CA LEU A 241 -12.64 4.01 20.65
C LEU A 241 -13.56 5.22 20.76
N GLU A 242 -13.19 6.22 21.57
CA GLU A 242 -13.97 7.45 21.66
C GLU A 242 -14.02 8.20 20.32
N PRO A 243 -15.18 8.74 19.90
CA PRO A 243 -15.27 9.61 18.73
C PRO A 243 -14.36 10.85 18.81
N GLY A 244 -13.89 11.29 17.64
CA GLY A 244 -12.91 12.38 17.48
C GLY A 244 -11.46 11.91 17.66
N THR A 245 -11.22 10.60 17.76
CA THR A 245 -9.88 10.02 17.92
C THR A 245 -9.18 9.81 16.59
N THR A 246 -7.91 10.20 16.54
CA THR A 246 -7.01 9.93 15.40
C THR A 246 -6.18 8.68 15.68
N ILE A 247 -6.18 7.72 14.75
CA ILE A 247 -5.18 6.66 14.71
C ILE A 247 -3.97 7.18 13.94
N PHE A 248 -2.82 7.26 14.60
CA PHE A 248 -1.59 7.75 14.00
C PHE A 248 -0.60 6.60 13.83
N SER A 249 0.15 6.58 12.73
CA SER A 249 1.15 5.52 12.51
C SER A 249 2.37 6.07 11.79
N PRO A 250 3.59 5.57 12.09
CA PRO A 250 4.79 5.98 11.37
C PRO A 250 4.74 5.74 9.86
N GLY A 251 3.90 4.80 9.43
CA GLY A 251 3.70 4.47 8.02
C GLY A 251 2.34 3.83 7.77
N ILE A 252 2.01 3.62 6.50
CA ILE A 252 0.79 2.90 6.13
C ILE A 252 1.04 1.40 6.38
N PRO A 253 0.21 0.71 7.19
CA PRO A 253 0.41 -0.69 7.56
C PRO A 253 0.29 -1.65 6.37
N THR A 254 -0.18 -1.19 5.21
CA THR A 254 -0.40 -2.01 4.01
C THR A 254 0.18 -1.32 2.76
N GLY A 255 0.58 -2.12 1.78
CA GLY A 255 1.32 -1.66 0.61
C GLY A 255 0.41 -1.11 -0.49
N LYS A 256 -0.84 -1.58 -0.59
CA LYS A 256 -1.77 -1.21 -1.68
C LYS A 256 -2.88 -0.25 -1.31
N GLU A 257 -2.89 0.28 -0.09
CA GLU A 257 -3.86 1.29 0.34
C GLU A 257 -3.24 2.69 0.50
N ALA A 258 -4.13 3.65 0.72
CA ALA A 258 -3.82 5.00 1.17
C ALA A 258 -4.43 5.22 2.55
N ASP A 259 -3.86 6.16 3.30
CA ASP A 259 -4.36 6.66 4.59
C ASP A 259 -5.88 6.84 4.66
N TYR A 260 -6.48 7.56 3.71
CA TYR A 260 -7.93 7.78 3.69
C TYR A 260 -8.75 6.50 3.54
N SER A 261 -8.19 5.45 2.93
CA SER A 261 -8.87 4.14 2.82
C SER A 261 -8.90 3.45 4.18
N ILE A 262 -7.82 3.60 4.95
CA ILE A 262 -7.74 3.12 6.32
C ILE A 262 -8.73 3.88 7.20
N SER A 263 -8.85 5.20 7.05
CA SER A 263 -9.87 5.99 7.76
C SER A 263 -11.29 5.45 7.53
N MET A 264 -11.64 5.05 6.30
CA MET A 264 -12.95 4.42 6.05
C MET A 264 -13.07 3.05 6.75
N GLY A 265 -12.01 2.24 6.73
CA GLY A 265 -11.98 0.96 7.44
C GLY A 265 -12.14 1.11 8.95
N LEU A 266 -11.52 2.13 9.56
CA LEU A 266 -11.67 2.45 10.99
C LEU A 266 -13.13 2.82 11.33
N ASN A 267 -13.78 3.64 10.50
CA ASN A 267 -15.18 3.99 10.72
C ASN A 267 -16.11 2.79 10.51
N LEU A 268 -15.80 1.86 9.60
CA LEU A 268 -16.53 0.59 9.50
C LEU A 268 -16.28 -0.33 10.70
N LEU A 269 -15.09 -0.26 11.30
CA LEU A 269 -14.70 -1.09 12.44
C LEU A 269 -15.34 -0.61 13.76
N PHE A 270 -15.29 0.70 14.03
CA PHE A 270 -15.70 1.26 15.31
C PHE A 270 -17.11 1.86 15.31
N ASN A 271 -17.64 2.26 14.15
CA ASN A 271 -19.01 2.72 14.05
C ASN A 271 -19.95 1.54 13.71
N SER A 272 -20.88 1.26 14.62
CA SER A 272 -21.90 0.20 14.46
C SER A 272 -23.21 0.72 13.86
N GLU A 273 -23.35 2.03 13.69
CA GLU A 273 -24.51 2.69 13.10
C GLU A 273 -24.21 3.16 11.66
N THR A 274 -25.08 4.00 11.10
CA THR A 274 -24.91 4.60 9.79
C THR A 274 -23.72 5.56 9.78
N ILE A 275 -22.80 5.38 8.83
CA ILE A 275 -21.66 6.29 8.62
C ILE A 275 -22.17 7.64 8.10
N ASN A 276 -21.89 8.70 8.84
CA ASN A 276 -22.19 10.08 8.46
C ASN A 276 -21.07 10.69 7.62
N THR A 277 -21.33 11.86 7.02
CA THR A 277 -20.29 12.64 6.32
C THR A 277 -19.26 13.23 7.28
N GLU A 278 -19.65 13.50 8.52
CA GLU A 278 -18.71 13.82 9.60
C GLU A 278 -18.28 12.50 10.24
N LEU A 279 -17.02 12.13 10.03
CA LEU A 279 -16.42 10.88 10.49
C LEU A 279 -15.93 11.01 11.94
N ASP A 280 -16.05 9.92 12.69
CA ASP A 280 -15.64 9.86 14.09
C ASP A 280 -14.14 9.54 14.25
N TYR A 281 -13.54 8.92 13.23
CA TYR A 281 -12.17 8.42 13.27
C TYR A 281 -11.41 8.75 12.00
N TRP A 282 -10.10 8.99 12.13
CA TRP A 282 -9.22 9.20 10.98
C TRP A 282 -7.87 8.55 11.19
N PHE A 283 -7.31 8.02 10.10
CA PHE A 283 -5.95 7.50 10.06
C PHE A 283 -5.03 8.52 9.40
N THR A 284 -3.91 8.85 10.04
CA THR A 284 -2.90 9.73 9.44
C THR A 284 -1.47 9.32 9.81
N THR A 285 -0.51 9.99 9.18
CA THR A 285 0.92 9.67 9.27
C THR A 285 1.74 10.95 9.38
N PRO A 286 3.05 10.87 9.68
CA PRO A 286 3.96 12.02 9.74
C PRO A 286 4.07 12.84 8.46
N ARG A 287 3.46 12.38 7.35
CA ARG A 287 3.37 13.14 6.11
C ARG A 287 2.56 14.43 6.26
N TYR A 288 1.58 14.46 7.17
CA TYR A 288 0.64 15.56 7.31
C TYR A 288 0.79 16.32 8.63
N TYR A 289 1.13 15.60 9.71
CA TYR A 289 1.29 16.19 11.04
C TYR A 289 2.59 15.73 11.67
N ASN A 290 3.34 16.67 12.25
CA ASN A 290 4.60 16.36 12.91
C ASN A 290 4.33 15.80 14.32
N PRO A 291 4.74 14.56 14.64
CA PRO A 291 4.49 13.98 15.97
C PRO A 291 5.19 14.77 17.09
N ALA A 292 6.35 15.36 16.84
CA ALA A 292 7.04 16.15 17.86
C ALA A 292 6.28 17.43 18.23
N GLU A 293 5.61 18.06 17.26
CA GLU A 293 4.81 19.27 17.50
C GLU A 293 3.53 18.93 18.26
N MET A 294 2.84 17.85 17.86
CA MET A 294 1.64 17.37 18.54
C MET A 294 1.92 16.94 19.99
N ALA A 295 3.08 16.33 20.26
CA ALA A 295 3.47 15.90 21.61
C ALA A 295 3.67 17.11 22.54
N VAL A 296 4.15 18.23 22.00
CA VAL A 296 4.37 19.46 22.76
C VAL A 296 3.07 20.25 22.97
N ASP A 297 2.18 20.24 21.99
CA ASP A 297 0.89 20.94 22.04
C ASP A 297 -0.30 20.00 21.74
N PRO A 298 -0.89 19.39 22.78
CA PRO A 298 -2.07 18.53 22.65
C PRO A 298 -3.34 19.26 22.16
N SER A 299 -3.33 20.59 22.04
CA SER A 299 -4.47 21.38 21.56
C SER A 299 -4.51 21.54 20.04
N ILE A 300 -3.45 21.11 19.32
CA ILE A 300 -3.39 21.13 17.87
C ILE A 300 -4.61 20.40 17.29
N GLU A 301 -5.36 21.08 16.44
CA GLU A 301 -6.49 20.50 15.71
C GLU A 301 -5.97 19.61 14.57
N ILE A 302 -6.58 18.43 14.44
CA ILE A 302 -6.35 17.49 13.34
C ILE A 302 -7.63 17.52 12.50
N THR A 303 -7.53 18.10 11.31
CA THR A 303 -8.68 18.26 10.40
C THR A 303 -8.34 17.69 9.04
N ASP A 304 -9.05 16.65 8.64
CA ASP A 304 -8.82 15.95 7.39
C ASP A 304 -10.14 15.58 6.72
N GLY A 305 -10.07 15.13 5.47
CA GLY A 305 -11.27 14.72 4.76
C GLY A 305 -10.98 14.15 3.38
N LEU A 306 -12.01 13.53 2.80
CA LEU A 306 -12.00 13.05 1.44
C LEU A 306 -13.37 13.26 0.78
N ARG A 307 -13.40 14.08 -0.26
CA ARG A 307 -14.62 14.40 -1.04
C ARG A 307 -15.69 15.03 -0.15
N ILE A 308 -16.70 14.26 0.25
CA ILE A 308 -17.82 14.71 1.09
C ILE A 308 -17.61 14.38 2.57
N PHE A 309 -16.57 13.59 2.88
CA PHE A 309 -16.27 13.19 4.24
C PHE A 309 -15.30 14.17 4.90
N ASN A 310 -15.58 14.55 6.13
CA ASN A 310 -14.75 15.40 6.96
C ASN A 310 -14.50 14.74 8.31
N PHE A 311 -13.35 15.02 8.91
CA PHE A 311 -12.99 14.60 10.25
C PHE A 311 -12.45 15.81 11.02
N LYS A 312 -12.76 15.86 12.32
CA LYS A 312 -12.19 16.83 13.26
C LYS A 312 -11.83 16.13 14.55
N GLY A 313 -10.55 16.21 14.92
CA GLY A 313 -10.01 15.73 16.18
C GLY A 313 -8.96 16.69 16.74
N THR A 314 -8.28 16.27 17.79
CA THR A 314 -7.20 17.03 18.44
C THR A 314 -6.04 16.11 18.80
N ALA A 315 -4.84 16.67 18.91
CA ALA A 315 -3.64 15.94 19.32
C ALA A 315 -3.79 15.26 20.70
N SER A 316 -4.68 15.75 21.57
CA SER A 316 -5.03 15.11 22.84
C SER A 316 -5.82 13.80 22.72
N LYS A 317 -6.36 13.47 21.54
CA LYS A 317 -7.08 12.22 21.23
C LYS A 317 -6.39 11.48 20.09
N VAL A 318 -5.14 11.09 20.32
CA VAL A 318 -4.34 10.31 19.37
C VAL A 318 -4.05 8.94 19.96
N VAL A 319 -4.13 7.89 19.15
CA VAL A 319 -3.62 6.56 19.49
C VAL A 319 -2.63 6.15 18.42
N ASN A 320 -1.37 5.96 18.81
CA ASN A 320 -0.33 5.57 17.86
C ASN A 320 -0.32 4.04 17.73
N VAL A 321 -0.33 3.56 16.49
CA VAL A 321 -0.28 2.12 16.19
C VAL A 321 0.85 1.80 15.21
N PHE A 322 1.42 0.61 15.37
CA PHE A 322 2.41 0.07 14.45
C PHE A 322 2.20 -1.42 14.27
N MET A 323 2.43 -1.92 13.05
CA MET A 323 2.37 -3.34 12.74
C MET A 323 3.62 -3.71 11.97
N SER A 324 4.49 -4.48 12.62
CA SER A 324 5.74 -4.95 12.03
C SER A 324 5.48 -5.95 10.89
N ASP A 325 6.53 -6.34 10.18
CA ASP A 325 6.46 -7.31 9.08
C ASP A 325 6.29 -8.74 9.62
N GLY A 326 5.06 -9.07 10.04
CA GLY A 326 4.67 -10.42 10.47
C GLY A 326 4.45 -10.57 11.97
N GLY A 327 4.61 -9.52 12.77
CA GLY A 327 4.26 -9.49 14.19
C GLY A 327 2.83 -9.03 14.48
N CYS A 328 2.56 -8.77 15.74
CA CYS A 328 1.27 -8.25 16.20
C CYS A 328 1.17 -6.71 16.08
N VAL A 329 -0.01 -6.13 16.28
CA VAL A 329 -0.23 -4.68 16.26
C VAL A 329 0.19 -4.13 17.62
N TRP A 330 1.03 -3.12 17.65
CA TRP A 330 1.38 -2.43 18.88
C TRP A 330 0.59 -1.14 18.97
N VAL A 331 -0.04 -0.91 20.12
CA VAL A 331 -0.43 0.45 20.51
C VAL A 331 0.78 1.04 21.21
N ILE A 332 1.46 1.98 20.55
CA ILE A 332 2.77 2.47 20.96
C ILE A 332 2.63 3.27 22.25
N ASP A 333 3.17 2.75 23.35
CA ASP A 333 3.39 3.47 24.61
C ASP A 333 4.87 3.86 24.74
N HIS A 334 5.26 4.44 25.87
CA HIS A 334 6.63 4.93 26.07
C HIS A 334 7.69 3.82 26.05
N TYR A 335 7.34 2.56 26.36
CA TYR A 335 8.26 1.43 26.26
C TYR A 335 8.43 0.98 24.80
N TYR A 336 7.33 0.85 24.06
CA TYR A 336 7.41 0.54 22.63
C TYR A 336 8.16 1.65 21.87
N ALA A 337 7.99 2.90 22.27
CA ALA A 337 8.56 4.06 21.60
C ALA A 337 10.11 4.13 21.64
N ILE A 338 10.74 3.41 22.57
CA ILE A 338 12.21 3.28 22.66
C ILE A 338 12.73 1.96 22.06
N TYR A 339 11.87 1.17 21.42
CA TYR A 339 12.30 0.01 20.66
C TYR A 339 13.16 0.48 19.47
N PRO A 340 14.38 -0.05 19.29
CA PRO A 340 15.35 0.42 18.30
C PRO A 340 14.97 -0.01 16.87
N GLU A 341 13.87 0.54 16.37
CA GLU A 341 13.42 0.48 14.98
C GLU A 341 14.16 1.51 14.10
N LYS A 342 14.11 1.33 12.77
CA LYS A 342 14.58 2.34 11.80
C LYS A 342 13.63 3.53 11.66
N ILE A 343 12.69 3.68 12.57
CA ILE A 343 11.66 4.71 12.54
C ILE A 343 12.16 5.93 13.31
N ASN A 344 12.45 7.01 12.58
CA ASN A 344 12.82 8.28 13.21
C ASN A 344 11.69 8.78 14.11
N ASN A 345 12.05 9.44 15.22
CA ASN A 345 11.12 10.11 16.13
C ASN A 345 10.13 9.17 16.84
N PHE A 346 10.41 7.86 16.93
CA PHE A 346 9.50 6.86 17.51
C PHE A 346 9.10 7.17 18.96
N TYR A 347 10.01 7.80 19.73
CA TYR A 347 9.76 8.32 21.08
C TYR A 347 8.47 9.16 21.20
N TYR A 348 8.25 10.13 20.30
CA TYR A 348 7.09 11.03 20.37
C TYR A 348 5.74 10.30 20.16
N TYR A 349 5.74 9.11 19.57
CA TYR A 349 4.53 8.32 19.38
C TYR A 349 4.06 7.72 20.71
N GLY A 350 4.99 7.35 21.61
CA GLY A 350 4.64 6.89 22.95
C GLY A 350 3.96 7.98 23.77
N GLU A 351 4.56 9.17 23.81
CA GLU A 351 4.04 10.34 24.54
C GLU A 351 2.66 10.80 24.03
N LEU A 352 2.40 10.64 22.74
CA LEU A 352 1.16 11.05 22.10
C LEU A 352 -0.01 10.10 22.31
N THR A 353 0.26 8.83 22.61
CA THR A 353 -0.79 7.82 22.69
C THR A 353 -1.62 8.03 23.94
N ASN A 354 -2.86 8.44 23.76
CA ASN A 354 -3.85 8.51 24.82
C ASN A 354 -4.51 7.14 24.98
N GLN A 355 -4.13 6.39 26.03
CA GLN A 355 -4.75 5.09 26.33
C GLN A 355 -6.17 5.21 26.88
N ASP A 356 -6.58 6.38 27.40
CA ASP A 356 -7.88 6.57 28.06
C ASP A 356 -9.05 6.54 27.06
N VAL A 357 -8.80 6.96 25.81
CA VAL A 357 -9.83 6.93 24.75
C VAL A 357 -10.15 5.52 24.23
N ILE A 358 -9.39 4.50 24.65
CA ILE A 358 -9.59 3.10 24.27
C ILE A 358 -10.49 2.41 25.31
N GLY A 359 -11.61 1.85 24.86
CA GLY A 359 -12.51 1.07 25.71
C GLY A 359 -12.16 -0.42 25.76
N GLU A 360 -12.45 -1.06 26.90
CA GLU A 360 -12.12 -2.49 27.13
C GLU A 360 -13.08 -3.46 26.43
N THR A 361 -14.27 -2.97 26.09
CA THR A 361 -15.34 -3.74 25.45
C THR A 361 -15.87 -2.97 24.26
N GLY A 362 -16.38 -3.70 23.28
CA GLY A 362 -16.94 -3.16 22.05
C GLY A 362 -18.10 -4.01 21.56
N PRO A 363 -18.79 -3.56 20.50
CA PRO A 363 -19.86 -4.34 19.90
C PRO A 363 -19.31 -5.66 19.36
N LEU A 364 -20.06 -6.75 19.56
CA LEU A 364 -19.69 -8.09 19.08
C LEU A 364 -19.64 -8.16 17.54
N THR A 365 -20.34 -7.27 16.86
CA THR A 365 -20.41 -7.15 15.41
C THR A 365 -20.36 -5.68 15.01
N ASN A 366 -19.62 -5.36 13.95
CA ASN A 366 -19.56 -4.04 13.32
C ASN A 366 -19.64 -4.17 11.80
N ASN A 367 -19.75 -3.04 11.09
CA ASN A 367 -19.90 -3.04 9.63
C ASN A 367 -18.71 -3.71 8.91
N LEU A 368 -17.51 -3.66 9.50
CA LEU A 368 -16.33 -4.33 8.93
C LEU A 368 -16.35 -5.85 9.15
N SER A 369 -16.98 -6.33 10.23
CA SER A 369 -17.01 -7.74 10.62
C SER A 369 -17.72 -8.66 9.60
N GLU A 370 -18.55 -8.08 8.71
CA GLU A 370 -19.15 -8.79 7.58
C GLU A 370 -18.13 -9.15 6.46
N ILE A 371 -17.00 -8.44 6.43
CA ILE A 371 -15.97 -8.56 5.38
C ILE A 371 -14.69 -9.19 5.95
N ILE A 372 -14.33 -8.83 7.19
CA ILE A 372 -13.12 -9.23 7.89
C ILE A 372 -13.51 -9.87 9.22
N ASP A 373 -13.11 -11.12 9.44
CA ASP A 373 -13.37 -11.80 10.70
C ASP A 373 -12.55 -11.18 11.84
N THR A 374 -13.24 -10.46 12.73
CA THR A 374 -12.68 -9.85 13.94
C THR A 374 -12.94 -10.68 15.19
N SER A 375 -13.49 -11.89 15.06
CA SER A 375 -13.77 -12.75 16.20
C SER A 375 -12.47 -13.22 16.90
N PRO A 376 -12.54 -13.61 18.19
CA PRO A 376 -11.42 -14.21 18.89
C PRO A 376 -10.81 -15.39 18.13
N GLN A 377 -9.48 -15.40 18.00
CA GLN A 377 -8.76 -16.48 17.31
C GLN A 377 -7.77 -17.15 18.24
N ASN A 378 -7.49 -18.43 17.98
CA ASN A 378 -6.46 -19.17 18.70
C ASN A 378 -5.07 -18.88 18.13
N THR A 379 -4.61 -17.64 18.24
CA THR A 379 -3.32 -17.17 17.74
C THR A 379 -2.59 -16.39 18.84
N TRP A 380 -1.26 -16.35 18.80
CA TRP A 380 -0.50 -15.55 19.76
C TRP A 380 -0.97 -14.10 19.80
N CYS A 381 -1.14 -13.46 18.63
CA CYS A 381 -1.57 -12.06 18.59
C CYS A 381 -2.90 -11.81 19.28
N TYR A 382 -3.88 -12.72 19.23
CA TYR A 382 -5.11 -12.52 19.98
C TYR A 382 -4.85 -12.38 21.50
N PHE A 383 -4.06 -13.28 22.08
CA PHE A 383 -3.74 -13.24 23.50
C PHE A 383 -2.83 -12.06 23.85
N PHE A 384 -1.88 -11.73 22.98
CA PHE A 384 -1.04 -10.54 23.10
C PHE A 384 -1.87 -9.26 23.09
N GLU A 385 -2.74 -9.05 22.10
CA GLU A 385 -3.55 -7.83 21.99
C GLU A 385 -4.48 -7.65 23.20
N LYS A 386 -5.05 -8.75 23.70
CA LYS A 386 -5.89 -8.71 24.91
C LYS A 386 -5.05 -8.45 26.16
N GLY A 387 -3.90 -9.12 26.29
CA GLY A 387 -2.96 -8.91 27.39
C GLY A 387 -2.46 -7.47 27.48
N ASP A 388 -2.02 -6.92 26.35
CA ASP A 388 -1.53 -5.53 26.24
C ASP A 388 -2.62 -4.51 26.55
N LEU A 389 -3.86 -4.74 26.08
CA LEU A 389 -5.02 -3.91 26.45
C LEU A 389 -5.28 -3.92 27.96
N PHE A 390 -5.35 -5.08 28.60
CA PHE A 390 -5.66 -5.15 30.03
C PHE A 390 -4.51 -4.60 30.88
N GLN A 391 -3.26 -4.87 30.49
CA GLN A 391 -2.09 -4.26 31.11
C GLN A 391 -2.13 -2.73 30.99
N SER A 392 -2.54 -2.16 29.85
CA SER A 392 -2.63 -0.70 29.70
C SER A 392 -3.73 -0.07 30.55
N LYS A 393 -4.67 -0.88 31.07
CA LYS A 393 -5.70 -0.48 32.05
C LYS A 393 -5.34 -0.79 33.51
N GLY A 394 -4.12 -1.23 33.78
CA GLY A 394 -3.67 -1.63 35.12
C GLY A 394 -4.30 -2.93 35.64
N LYS A 395 -4.92 -3.71 34.74
CA LYS A 395 -5.57 -5.00 35.04
C LYS A 395 -4.59 -6.13 34.80
N TYR A 396 -3.56 -6.18 35.66
CA TYR A 396 -2.42 -7.06 35.50
C TYR A 396 -2.77 -8.55 35.65
N GLU A 397 -3.71 -8.90 36.53
CA GLU A 397 -4.16 -10.29 36.70
C GLU A 397 -4.83 -10.81 35.42
N GLU A 398 -5.70 -10.02 34.79
CA GLU A 398 -6.32 -10.37 33.52
C GLU A 398 -5.30 -10.48 32.38
N ALA A 399 -4.31 -9.59 32.34
CA ALA A 399 -3.23 -9.68 31.36
C ALA A 399 -2.41 -10.97 31.52
N ILE A 400 -2.12 -11.38 32.75
CA ILE A 400 -1.47 -12.67 33.07
C ILE A 400 -2.33 -13.84 32.63
N ASP A 401 -3.64 -13.82 32.88
CA ASP A 401 -4.54 -14.91 32.46
C ASP A 401 -4.50 -15.10 30.93
N TYR A 402 -4.50 -14.01 30.13
CA TYR A 402 -4.34 -14.13 28.68
C TYR A 402 -2.99 -14.75 28.27
N TYR A 403 -1.90 -14.44 28.99
CA TYR A 403 -0.60 -15.06 28.75
C TYR A 403 -0.64 -16.57 29.03
N GLU A 404 -1.15 -16.96 30.18
CA GLU A 404 -1.22 -18.37 30.60
C GLU A 404 -2.11 -19.18 29.66
N GLN A 405 -3.21 -18.59 29.18
CA GLN A 405 -4.03 -19.20 28.14
C GLN A 405 -3.26 -19.40 26.84
N ALA A 406 -2.44 -18.44 26.40
CA ALA A 406 -1.60 -18.59 25.21
C ALA A 406 -0.58 -19.73 25.35
N VAL A 407 0.13 -19.75 26.49
CA VAL A 407 1.13 -20.77 26.82
C VAL A 407 0.49 -22.17 26.89
N SER A 408 -0.69 -22.30 27.51
CA SER A 408 -1.42 -23.57 27.57
C SER A 408 -1.76 -24.16 26.18
N LYS A 409 -1.79 -23.30 25.16
CA LYS A 409 -2.07 -23.65 23.76
C LYS A 409 -0.80 -23.79 22.92
N ASN A 410 0.38 -23.75 23.55
CA ASN A 410 1.69 -23.78 22.90
C ASN A 410 1.89 -22.64 21.90
N LEU A 411 1.25 -21.50 22.14
CA LEU A 411 1.46 -20.29 21.36
C LEU A 411 2.68 -19.55 21.91
N VAL A 412 3.47 -18.97 21.00
CA VAL A 412 4.69 -18.26 21.34
C VAL A 412 4.72 -16.90 20.64
N PRO A 413 5.41 -15.90 21.24
CA PRO A 413 5.56 -14.62 20.61
C PRO A 413 6.28 -14.65 19.27
N LEU A 414 5.85 -13.75 18.39
CA LEU A 414 6.41 -13.53 17.06
C LEU A 414 7.64 -12.62 17.16
N GLU A 415 7.59 -11.65 18.07
CA GLU A 415 8.72 -10.77 18.38
C GLU A 415 9.04 -10.79 19.87
N ALA A 416 10.31 -10.57 20.24
CA ALA A 416 10.72 -10.63 21.64
C ALA A 416 10.03 -9.54 22.48
N ILE A 417 9.82 -8.35 21.91
CA ILE A 417 9.15 -7.24 22.61
C ILE A 417 7.70 -7.55 23.00
N GLU A 418 7.05 -8.55 22.39
CA GLU A 418 5.70 -8.97 22.74
C GLU A 418 5.61 -9.65 24.12
N PHE A 419 6.74 -9.94 24.79
CA PHE A 419 6.76 -10.31 26.20
C PHE A 419 6.53 -9.13 27.16
N LEU A 420 6.77 -7.89 26.70
CA LEU A 420 6.70 -6.67 27.52
C LEU A 420 5.43 -6.56 28.37
N PRO A 421 4.19 -6.67 27.84
CA PRO A 421 2.98 -6.49 28.66
C PRO A 421 2.87 -7.53 29.77
N PHE A 422 3.39 -8.73 29.54
CA PHE A 422 3.33 -9.83 30.50
C PHE A 422 4.43 -9.73 31.56
N ILE A 423 5.66 -9.35 31.17
CA ILE A 423 6.73 -9.01 32.12
C ILE A 423 6.25 -7.91 33.05
N LYS A 424 5.66 -6.84 32.49
CA LYS A 424 5.09 -5.73 33.25
C LYS A 424 4.01 -6.23 34.22
N SER A 425 3.07 -7.03 33.73
CA SER A 425 1.96 -7.52 34.56
C SER A 425 2.45 -8.40 35.71
N TYR A 426 3.35 -9.36 35.47
CA TYR A 426 3.94 -10.17 36.55
C TYR A 426 4.69 -9.31 37.58
N ALA A 427 5.51 -8.35 37.11
CA ALA A 427 6.28 -7.48 37.98
C ALA A 427 5.39 -6.63 38.91
N TYR A 428 4.36 -5.97 38.35
CA TYR A 428 3.42 -5.15 39.11
C TYR A 428 2.49 -5.98 40.02
N SER A 429 2.23 -7.25 39.69
CA SER A 429 1.53 -8.20 40.57
C SER A 429 2.44 -8.79 41.67
N GLY A 430 3.71 -8.42 41.74
CA GLY A 430 4.67 -8.93 42.73
C GLY A 430 5.22 -10.34 42.45
N LEU A 431 4.94 -10.88 41.27
CA LEU A 431 5.40 -12.18 40.78
C LEU A 431 6.76 -12.00 40.07
N ILE A 432 7.76 -11.64 40.88
CA ILE A 432 9.06 -11.17 40.36
C ILE A 432 9.84 -12.28 39.67
N ASP A 433 9.80 -13.51 40.19
CA ASP A 433 10.53 -14.65 39.61
C ASP A 433 10.03 -14.95 38.19
N GLU A 434 8.72 -14.93 37.98
CA GLU A 434 8.08 -15.12 36.68
C GLU A 434 8.45 -14.00 35.69
N ALA A 435 8.41 -12.74 36.14
CA ALA A 435 8.80 -11.59 35.33
C ALA A 435 10.27 -11.67 34.89
N VAL A 436 11.17 -12.12 35.78
CA VAL A 436 12.60 -12.32 35.48
C VAL A 436 12.80 -13.45 34.48
N VAL A 437 12.08 -14.56 34.61
CA VAL A 437 12.13 -15.68 33.66
C VAL A 437 11.71 -15.22 32.25
N LEU A 438 10.62 -14.46 32.13
CA LEU A 438 10.17 -13.92 30.84
C LEU A 438 11.13 -12.89 30.25
N THR A 439 11.70 -12.04 31.10
CA THR A 439 12.75 -11.10 30.68
C THR A 439 13.94 -11.84 30.07
N ALA A 440 14.42 -12.89 30.73
CA ALA A 440 15.54 -13.69 30.23
C ALA A 440 15.23 -14.39 28.90
N GLU A 441 13.98 -14.84 28.71
CA GLU A 441 13.54 -15.44 27.44
C GLU A 441 13.44 -14.40 26.32
N SER A 442 12.87 -13.22 26.59
CA SER A 442 12.85 -12.10 25.63
C SER A 442 14.26 -11.75 25.18
N PHE A 443 15.19 -11.60 26.13
CA PHE A 443 16.56 -11.22 25.84
C PHE A 443 17.31 -12.28 25.02
N ARG A 444 17.04 -13.56 25.25
CA ARG A 444 17.64 -14.65 24.48
C ARG A 444 17.21 -14.63 23.01
N ARG A 445 15.99 -14.17 22.73
CA ARG A 445 15.42 -14.17 21.39
C ARG A 445 15.95 -13.02 20.54
N GLU A 446 15.95 -11.81 21.08
CA GLU A 446 16.30 -10.64 20.29
C GLU A 446 16.84 -9.48 21.13
N THR A 447 17.98 -8.95 20.70
CA THR A 447 18.69 -7.85 21.39
C THR A 447 17.95 -6.51 21.33
N LEU A 448 17.06 -6.32 20.36
CA LEU A 448 16.27 -5.09 20.23
C LEU A 448 15.28 -4.92 21.39
N SER A 449 14.86 -6.02 22.04
CA SER A 449 13.97 -5.97 23.21
C SER A 449 14.63 -5.43 24.48
N TYR A 450 15.97 -5.27 24.50
CA TYR A 450 16.72 -4.92 25.71
C TYR A 450 16.31 -3.55 26.25
N GLN A 451 16.32 -2.53 25.41
CA GLN A 451 16.10 -1.15 25.85
C GLN A 451 14.69 -0.95 26.45
N PRO A 452 13.59 -1.33 25.78
CA PRO A 452 12.24 -1.24 26.39
C PRO A 452 12.08 -1.98 27.71
N ILE A 453 12.60 -3.20 27.81
CA ILE A 453 12.42 -4.04 29.00
C ILE A 453 13.34 -3.58 30.14
N CYS A 454 14.55 -3.09 29.84
CA CYS A 454 15.41 -2.46 30.84
C CYS A 454 14.74 -1.21 31.42
N GLN A 455 14.12 -0.36 30.58
CA GLN A 455 13.36 0.79 31.06
C GLN A 455 12.20 0.36 31.95
N LEU A 456 11.45 -0.66 31.56
CA LEU A 456 10.39 -1.23 32.40
C LEU A 456 10.90 -1.64 33.79
N TRP A 457 12.03 -2.34 33.86
CA TRP A 457 12.60 -2.72 35.15
C TRP A 457 13.09 -1.52 35.97
N HIS A 458 13.58 -0.46 35.32
CA HIS A 458 13.93 0.78 36.01
C HIS A 458 12.71 1.37 36.71
N ASP A 459 11.62 1.56 35.95
CA ASP A 459 10.37 2.14 36.44
C ASP A 459 9.76 1.29 37.58
N VAL A 460 9.71 -0.04 37.42
CA VAL A 460 9.20 -0.97 38.44
C VAL A 460 9.98 -0.87 39.75
N LEU A 461 11.31 -0.79 39.69
CA LEU A 461 12.15 -0.70 40.89
C LEU A 461 12.10 0.68 41.55
N GLU A 462 11.93 1.73 40.77
CA GLU A 462 11.73 3.09 41.28
C GLU A 462 10.37 3.22 41.99
N GLU A 463 9.30 2.72 41.38
CA GLU A 463 7.94 2.77 41.93
C GLU A 463 7.75 1.81 43.12
N ASN A 464 8.46 0.69 43.13
CA ASN A 464 8.41 -0.30 44.21
C ASN A 464 9.81 -0.66 44.76
N PRO A 465 10.41 0.20 45.61
CA PRO A 465 11.72 -0.04 46.21
C PRO A 465 11.80 -1.25 47.16
N SER A 466 10.66 -1.91 47.44
CA SER A 466 10.63 -3.11 48.28
C SER A 466 11.11 -4.37 47.53
N ILE A 467 11.14 -4.34 46.20
CA ILE A 467 11.69 -5.41 45.37
C ILE A 467 13.23 -5.39 45.51
N PRO A 468 13.86 -6.43 46.07
CA PRO A 468 15.32 -6.44 46.25
C PRO A 468 16.04 -6.48 44.90
N LEU A 469 17.05 -5.62 44.65
CA LEU A 469 17.84 -5.70 43.42
C LEU A 469 18.42 -7.11 43.14
N SER A 470 18.74 -7.86 44.20
CA SER A 470 19.23 -9.23 44.08
C SER A 470 18.25 -10.19 43.41
N SER A 471 16.93 -9.95 43.47
CA SER A 471 15.94 -10.81 42.81
C SER A 471 15.86 -10.59 41.31
N VAL A 472 16.37 -9.45 40.81
CA VAL A 472 16.37 -9.10 39.37
C VAL A 472 17.78 -9.05 38.77
N GLU A 473 18.81 -9.31 39.58
CA GLU A 473 20.22 -9.11 39.23
C GLU A 473 20.64 -9.86 37.96
N THR A 474 20.09 -11.06 37.74
CA THR A 474 20.40 -11.92 36.59
C THR A 474 20.03 -11.29 35.25
N VAL A 475 19.00 -10.45 35.21
CA VAL A 475 18.55 -9.76 34.00
C VAL A 475 19.00 -8.30 33.98
N TYR A 476 19.07 -7.66 35.14
CA TYR A 476 19.45 -6.26 35.27
C TYR A 476 20.95 -6.03 34.97
N ASN A 477 21.84 -6.92 35.41
CA ASN A 477 23.28 -6.79 35.21
C ASN A 477 23.81 -7.52 33.96
N SER A 478 23.12 -8.55 33.47
CA SER A 478 23.63 -9.38 32.37
C SER A 478 23.68 -8.67 31.02
N GLN A 479 22.85 -7.65 30.82
CA GLN A 479 22.79 -6.85 29.59
C GLN A 479 22.95 -5.34 29.85
N ASN A 480 23.51 -4.97 31.01
CA ASN A 480 23.84 -3.59 31.36
C ASN A 480 22.63 -2.62 31.43
N CYS A 481 21.45 -3.10 31.86
CA CYS A 481 20.29 -2.23 32.11
C CYS A 481 20.62 -1.10 33.10
N SER A 482 21.59 -1.34 34.00
CA SER A 482 22.14 -0.37 34.95
C SER A 482 22.87 0.85 34.33
N THR A 483 23.13 0.85 33.02
CA THR A 483 23.83 1.94 32.32
C THR A 483 22.93 2.80 31.42
N MET A 484 21.64 2.47 31.34
CA MET A 484 20.65 3.33 30.71
C MET A 484 20.27 4.41 31.74
N GLU A 485 20.76 5.64 31.56
CA GLU A 485 20.23 6.78 32.31
C GLU A 485 18.78 7.05 31.84
N PRO A 486 17.88 7.47 32.76
CA PRO A 486 16.49 7.78 32.44
C PRO A 486 16.33 8.87 31.37
#